data_AF-A0AAE6ZEK6-F1
#
_entry.id   AF-A0AAE6ZEK6-F1
#
_cell.length_a   1.000
_cell.length_b   1.000
_cell.length_c   1.000
_cell.angle_alpha   90.00
_cell.angle_beta   90.00
_cell.angle_gamma   90.00
#
_symmetry.space_group_name_H-M   'P 1'
#
loop_
_entity.id
_entity.type
_entity.pdbx_description
1 polymer ?
#
loop_
_entity_poly.entity_id
_entity_poly.type
_entity_poly.pdbx_seq_one_letter_code
_entity_poly.pdbx_strand_id
1 'polypeptide(L)'
;MAQTNSAPEATALATSIDVPLASLEMIAAQANIYDLFDDGPSLPPGWDVIIQPFRNDPATDKVVPIPSQGYMVKITVQDSEYNNVQVDILAVGISWLKFLLYQYDGAFNMETLPADIAGKSIPATAQVLSMYSIAYQFLRRPIWNAVTKREDPSRPLYICGYGLGAPLAQIAALDLRIGNQGPADPNTGIKPNAPSTPTPCYTFTNASFANSGMAAYYTNTITAPVTVTRAGNAGNDVDQWPNSPSGFSLLGTYNPVNASLDPNADDPWWERATIYYTQTLNGSPIPNDPEPVNINPPAGFSRDMAFSLSKLAMLSYHWAQHPDSSGGNAPANYQYVTKIDSNGSTWAYLFKGDTNNSIVVVFRGEINWTEFNTCTALTGFTMPPWSPMGSAQVNIGAYNIYAGLANALQTALQPYSTRDLYFTGHSFGGAIANIAASNYAISKIQKVKAVYTFGALMSANADFSTVFNNALGSNSYQIRRPDDILAIGFMSIGYYEVNTPVLLQGQLKYEDPDYHNLLNYMKLLDTARV
;
A
#
# COMPACT_ATOMS: atom_id res chain seq x y z
N MET A 1 -20.12 -14.24 -33.68
CA MET A 1 -19.19 -13.24 -34.26
C MET A 1 -18.53 -12.53 -33.11
N ALA A 2 -17.23 -12.77 -32.91
CA ALA A 2 -16.44 -12.15 -31.86
C ALA A 2 -16.22 -10.67 -32.20
N GLN A 3 -16.68 -9.77 -31.34
CA GLN A 3 -16.23 -8.38 -31.36
C GLN A 3 -14.91 -8.30 -30.59
N THR A 4 -13.83 -8.19 -31.34
CA THR A 4 -12.55 -7.70 -30.83
C THR A 4 -12.73 -6.22 -30.50
N ASN A 5 -13.05 -5.92 -29.24
CA ASN A 5 -12.96 -4.56 -28.73
C ASN A 5 -11.47 -4.29 -28.47
N SER A 6 -10.81 -3.64 -29.43
CA SER A 6 -9.59 -2.90 -29.15
C SER A 6 -9.91 -1.88 -28.05
N ALA A 7 -9.17 -1.93 -26.94
CA ALA A 7 -9.31 -1.00 -25.84
C ALA A 7 -9.18 0.44 -26.39
N PRO A 8 -10.09 1.37 -26.03
CA PRO A 8 -9.86 2.78 -26.29
C PRO A 8 -8.55 3.19 -25.60
N GLU A 9 -7.73 4.01 -26.26
CA GLU A 9 -6.66 4.73 -25.56
C GLU A 9 -7.31 5.47 -24.38
N ALA A 10 -6.89 5.15 -23.15
CA ALA A 10 -7.43 5.75 -21.94
C ALA A 10 -6.91 7.19 -21.82
N THR A 11 -7.51 8.12 -22.55
CA THR A 11 -7.25 9.55 -22.44
C THR A 11 -8.01 10.16 -21.27
N ALA A 12 -7.49 11.25 -20.72
CA ALA A 12 -8.09 12.03 -19.65
C ALA A 12 -9.36 12.77 -20.17
N LEU A 13 -10.48 12.06 -20.25
CA LEU A 13 -11.75 12.38 -20.94
C LEU A 13 -12.52 13.65 -20.50
N ALA A 14 -11.91 14.64 -19.87
CA ALA A 14 -12.67 15.73 -19.25
C ALA A 14 -12.18 17.16 -19.54
N THR A 15 -11.15 17.32 -20.38
CA THR A 15 -10.80 18.62 -20.96
C THR A 15 -10.52 18.47 -22.46
N SER A 16 -10.45 19.58 -23.20
CA SER A 16 -9.96 19.56 -24.59
C SER A 16 -8.46 19.26 -24.72
N ILE A 17 -7.79 18.87 -23.63
CA ILE A 17 -6.35 18.67 -23.53
C ILE A 17 -6.08 17.23 -23.10
N ASP A 18 -5.41 16.47 -23.96
CA ASP A 18 -5.15 15.05 -23.74
C ASP A 18 -3.83 14.83 -22.99
N VAL A 19 -3.89 14.77 -21.65
CA VAL A 19 -2.77 14.27 -20.85
C VAL A 19 -2.89 12.75 -20.70
N PRO A 20 -1.87 11.95 -21.08
CA PRO A 20 -1.94 10.50 -20.97
C PRO A 20 -2.14 10.04 -19.51
N LEU A 21 -3.13 9.19 -19.27
CA LEU A 21 -3.49 8.74 -17.92
C LEU A 21 -2.34 7.95 -17.26
N ALA A 22 -1.61 7.16 -18.04
CA ALA A 22 -0.41 6.45 -17.58
C ALA A 22 0.68 7.41 -17.05
N SER A 23 0.88 8.56 -17.70
CA SER A 23 1.86 9.53 -17.22
C SER A 23 1.39 10.22 -15.93
N LEU A 24 0.10 10.56 -15.82
CA LEU A 24 -0.46 11.10 -14.57
C LEU A 24 -0.34 10.11 -13.41
N GLU A 25 -0.51 8.81 -13.69
CA GLU A 25 -0.32 7.75 -12.70
C GLU A 25 1.12 7.69 -12.20
N MET A 26 2.11 7.64 -13.11
CA MET A 26 3.53 7.64 -12.76
C MET A 26 3.90 8.88 -11.94
N ILE A 27 3.47 10.07 -12.38
CA ILE A 27 3.68 11.34 -11.66
C ILE A 27 3.06 11.29 -10.25
N ALA A 28 1.84 10.78 -10.13
CA ALA A 28 1.18 10.62 -8.84
C ALA A 28 1.92 9.62 -7.92
N ALA A 29 2.39 8.49 -8.46
CA ALA A 29 3.11 7.47 -7.71
C ALA A 29 4.44 8.00 -7.15
N GLN A 30 5.17 8.81 -7.93
CA GLN A 30 6.41 9.44 -7.46
C GLN A 30 6.22 10.36 -6.25
N ALA A 31 5.01 10.91 -6.03
CA ALA A 31 4.75 11.70 -4.83
C ALA A 31 4.75 10.87 -3.54
N ASN A 32 4.72 9.54 -3.62
CA ASN A 32 4.73 8.64 -2.46
C ASN A 32 6.13 8.09 -2.11
N ILE A 33 7.17 8.37 -2.89
CA ILE A 33 8.51 7.84 -2.58
C ILE A 33 9.06 8.46 -1.30
N TYR A 34 9.73 7.68 -0.46
CA TYR A 34 10.18 8.15 0.85
C TYR A 34 11.22 9.29 0.73
N ASP A 35 12.19 9.12 -0.16
CA ASP A 35 13.35 10.00 -0.40
C ASP A 35 13.09 11.10 -1.44
N LEU A 36 11.81 11.47 -1.68
CA LEU A 36 11.43 12.47 -2.67
C LEU A 36 12.21 13.79 -2.54
N PHE A 37 12.59 14.17 -1.32
CA PHE A 37 13.32 15.42 -1.05
C PHE A 37 14.79 15.35 -1.38
N ASP A 38 15.37 14.17 -1.22
CA ASP A 38 16.81 13.97 -1.36
C ASP A 38 17.13 13.69 -2.82
N ASP A 39 16.30 12.88 -3.49
CA ASP A 39 16.55 12.43 -4.87
C ASP A 39 15.67 13.13 -5.93
N GLY A 40 14.56 13.74 -5.52
CA GLY A 40 13.56 14.26 -6.45
C GLY A 40 12.72 13.15 -7.10
N PRO A 41 11.70 13.52 -7.89
CA PRO A 41 10.87 12.53 -8.60
C PRO A 41 11.59 11.98 -9.83
N SER A 42 11.47 10.68 -10.08
CA SER A 42 11.84 10.08 -11.36
C SER A 42 10.73 10.32 -12.38
N LEU A 43 10.99 11.12 -13.42
CA LEU A 43 9.96 11.54 -14.37
C LEU A 43 10.05 10.77 -15.71
N PRO A 44 8.91 10.53 -16.39
CA PRO A 44 8.93 10.09 -17.78
C PRO A 44 9.60 11.14 -18.69
N PRO A 45 10.06 10.76 -19.90
CA PRO A 45 10.59 11.72 -20.87
C PRO A 45 9.61 12.86 -21.19
N GLY A 46 10.11 14.10 -21.27
CA GLY A 46 9.32 15.28 -21.65
C GLY A 46 8.64 16.03 -20.49
N TRP A 47 8.91 15.61 -19.25
CA TRP A 47 8.40 16.25 -18.03
C TRP A 47 9.49 17.05 -17.33
N ASP A 48 9.17 18.25 -16.86
CA ASP A 48 10.10 19.12 -16.12
C ASP A 48 9.56 19.45 -14.73
N VAL A 49 10.39 19.34 -13.69
CA VAL A 49 10.07 19.86 -12.34
C VAL A 49 10.07 21.39 -12.36
N ILE A 50 8.95 22.00 -11.98
CA ILE A 50 8.80 23.47 -11.90
C ILE A 50 8.77 23.98 -10.46
N ILE A 51 8.35 23.15 -9.51
CA ILE A 51 8.44 23.43 -8.08
C ILE A 51 9.07 22.21 -7.41
N GLN A 52 10.19 22.45 -6.72
CA GLN A 52 10.89 21.43 -5.95
C GLN A 52 9.95 20.77 -4.92
N PRO A 53 10.23 19.52 -4.53
CA PRO A 53 9.48 18.83 -3.49
C PRO A 53 9.22 19.72 -2.27
N PHE A 54 7.98 19.71 -1.79
CA PHE A 54 7.52 20.43 -0.61
C PHE A 54 6.79 19.48 0.33
N ARG A 55 6.94 19.68 1.63
CA ARG A 55 6.33 18.84 2.68
C ARG A 55 5.66 19.72 3.71
N ASN A 56 4.85 19.08 4.55
CA ASN A 56 4.59 19.66 5.85
C ASN A 56 5.90 19.70 6.68
N ASP A 57 6.17 20.84 7.30
CA ASP A 57 7.15 20.94 8.38
C ASP A 57 6.35 20.94 9.68
N PRO A 58 6.30 19.83 10.43
CA PRO A 58 5.51 19.79 11.64
C PRO A 58 6.10 20.77 12.67
N ALA A 59 5.34 21.82 13.01
CA ALA A 59 5.62 22.58 14.21
C ALA A 59 5.62 21.62 15.42
N THR A 60 6.62 21.77 16.29
CA THR A 60 6.97 20.84 17.37
C THR A 60 5.95 20.71 18.51
N ASP A 61 4.76 21.29 18.38
CA ASP A 61 3.76 21.45 19.44
C ASP A 61 2.39 20.81 19.17
N LYS A 62 2.19 20.16 18.01
CA LYS A 62 0.95 19.42 17.69
C LYS A 62 1.21 17.91 17.53
N VAL A 63 0.15 17.11 17.72
CA VAL A 63 0.12 15.66 17.38
C VAL A 63 0.78 15.50 16.02
N VAL A 64 1.87 14.74 15.95
CA VAL A 64 2.75 14.65 14.79
C VAL A 64 1.89 14.28 13.56
N PRO A 65 1.66 15.20 12.61
CA PRO A 65 0.84 14.90 11.45
C PRO A 65 1.50 13.82 10.60
N ILE A 66 0.70 13.00 9.92
CA ILE A 66 1.20 12.09 8.90
C ILE A 66 2.05 12.92 7.92
N PRO A 67 3.36 12.68 7.83
CA PRO A 67 4.22 13.48 6.98
C PRO A 67 3.78 13.30 5.52
N SER A 68 3.41 14.42 4.91
CA SER A 68 2.81 14.49 3.58
C SER A 68 3.64 15.42 2.71
N GLN A 69 3.62 15.16 1.41
CA GLN A 69 4.51 15.81 0.47
C GLN A 69 3.85 16.01 -0.89
N GLY A 70 4.52 16.79 -1.73
CA GLY A 70 4.13 16.96 -3.11
C GLY A 70 5.20 17.71 -3.89
N TYR A 71 4.97 17.84 -5.19
CA TYR A 71 5.82 18.57 -6.10
C TYR A 71 4.98 19.06 -7.29
N MET A 72 5.56 19.91 -8.13
CA MET A 72 4.91 20.31 -9.38
C MET A 72 5.80 20.09 -10.58
N VAL A 73 5.19 19.58 -11.64
CA VAL A 73 5.81 19.37 -12.95
C VAL A 73 5.02 20.07 -14.04
N LYS A 74 5.67 20.26 -15.20
CA LYS A 74 5.01 20.65 -16.45
C LYS A 74 5.29 19.64 -17.56
N ILE A 75 4.37 19.59 -18.51
CA ILE A 75 4.52 18.89 -19.78
C ILE A 75 3.92 19.74 -20.91
N THR A 76 4.39 19.53 -22.13
CA THR A 76 3.71 20.01 -23.35
C THR A 76 2.92 18.86 -23.97
N VAL A 77 1.61 19.05 -24.14
CA VAL A 77 0.69 18.09 -24.75
C VAL A 77 -0.06 18.73 -25.91
N GLN A 78 -0.76 17.94 -26.71
CA GLN A 78 -1.65 18.44 -27.77
C GLN A 78 -3.07 18.60 -27.23
N ASP A 79 -3.72 19.71 -27.59
CA ASP A 79 -5.16 19.87 -27.41
C ASP A 79 -5.95 19.20 -28.54
N SER A 80 -7.29 19.26 -28.46
CA SER A 80 -8.21 18.70 -29.46
C SER A 80 -8.07 19.33 -30.85
N GLU A 81 -7.37 20.45 -30.97
CA GLU A 81 -7.06 21.14 -32.22
C GLU A 81 -5.59 20.93 -32.66
N TYR A 82 -4.86 20.03 -31.99
CA TYR A 82 -3.44 19.70 -32.21
C TYR A 82 -2.46 20.84 -31.90
N ASN A 83 -2.88 21.84 -31.13
CA ASN A 83 -1.97 22.88 -30.65
C ASN A 83 -1.15 22.37 -29.47
N ASN A 84 0.11 22.79 -29.40
CA ASN A 84 0.96 22.51 -28.25
C ASN A 84 0.54 23.39 -27.07
N VAL A 85 0.09 22.77 -25.98
CA VAL A 85 -0.32 23.43 -24.75
C VAL A 85 0.56 22.94 -23.60
N GLN A 86 1.07 23.89 -22.81
CA GLN A 86 1.76 23.57 -21.56
C GLN A 86 0.75 23.42 -20.43
N VAL A 87 0.92 22.36 -19.65
CA VAL A 87 0.06 22.00 -18.53
C VAL A 87 0.92 21.83 -17.28
N ASP A 88 0.46 22.37 -16.16
CA ASP A 88 1.07 22.16 -14.86
C ASP A 88 0.33 21.05 -14.10
N ILE A 89 1.07 20.16 -13.45
CA ILE A 89 0.52 19.09 -12.59
C ILE A 89 1.01 19.29 -11.16
N LEU A 90 0.07 19.31 -10.22
CA LEU A 90 0.31 19.19 -8.79
C LEU A 90 0.17 17.73 -8.37
N ALA A 91 1.27 17.10 -7.99
CA ALA A 91 1.27 15.75 -7.45
C ALA A 91 1.41 15.80 -5.92
N VAL A 92 0.56 15.08 -5.20
CA VAL A 92 0.59 15.00 -3.73
C VAL A 92 0.56 13.56 -3.25
N GLY A 93 1.27 13.29 -2.15
CA GLY A 93 1.53 11.94 -1.68
C GLY A 93 1.85 11.82 -0.21
N ILE A 94 1.82 10.58 0.26
CA ILE A 94 2.25 10.14 1.59
C ILE A 94 3.04 8.85 1.37
N SER A 95 4.30 8.81 1.79
CA SER A 95 5.05 7.56 1.73
C SER A 95 4.56 6.56 2.78
N TRP A 96 4.59 5.28 2.47
CA TRP A 96 4.23 4.22 3.42
C TRP A 96 5.02 4.30 4.73
N LEU A 97 6.34 4.54 4.67
CA LEU A 97 7.15 4.68 5.89
C LEU A 97 6.63 5.82 6.79
N LYS A 98 6.38 6.99 6.22
CA LYS A 98 5.77 8.15 6.91
C LYS A 98 4.37 7.86 7.44
N PHE A 99 3.58 7.07 6.73
CA PHE A 99 2.27 6.64 7.20
C PHE A 99 2.38 5.70 8.40
N LEU A 100 3.25 4.68 8.35
CA LEU A 100 3.43 3.70 9.42
C LEU A 100 4.10 4.28 10.67
N LEU A 101 4.88 5.37 10.54
CA LEU A 101 5.39 6.15 11.68
C LEU A 101 4.27 6.68 12.58
N TYR A 102 3.07 6.87 12.02
CA TYR A 102 1.92 7.35 12.76
C TYR A 102 1.25 6.18 13.49
N GLN A 103 1.29 6.21 14.82
CA GLN A 103 0.63 5.20 15.63
C GLN A 103 -0.88 5.25 15.40
N TYR A 104 -1.45 4.12 15.02
CA TYR A 104 -2.85 4.01 14.67
C TYR A 104 -3.53 2.97 15.56
N ASP A 105 -4.76 3.28 15.98
CA ASP A 105 -5.57 2.47 16.88
C ASP A 105 -6.56 1.57 16.14
N GLY A 106 -6.44 1.51 14.81
CA GLY A 106 -7.34 0.75 13.94
C GLY A 106 -8.69 1.40 13.66
N ALA A 107 -8.95 2.62 14.18
CA ALA A 107 -10.27 3.23 14.15
C ALA A 107 -10.49 4.22 12.99
N PHE A 108 -11.55 4.00 12.21
CA PHE A 108 -12.01 4.89 11.14
C PHE A 108 -12.67 6.16 11.69
N ASN A 109 -11.90 7.02 12.34
CA ASN A 109 -12.37 8.30 12.88
C ASN A 109 -12.70 9.26 11.74
N MET A 110 -13.91 9.82 11.77
CA MET A 110 -14.45 10.69 10.72
C MET A 110 -14.68 12.11 11.27
N GLU A 111 -14.39 13.13 10.47
CA GLU A 111 -14.64 14.53 10.81
C GLU A 111 -15.04 15.37 9.59
N THR A 112 -15.69 16.49 9.85
CA THR A 112 -15.95 17.50 8.81
C THR A 112 -14.68 18.28 8.53
N LEU A 113 -14.37 18.49 7.24
CA LEU A 113 -13.26 19.34 6.85
C LEU A 113 -13.42 20.77 7.38
N PRO A 114 -12.33 21.45 7.75
CA PRO A 114 -12.36 22.86 8.13
C PRO A 114 -13.06 23.75 7.08
N ALA A 115 -13.83 24.72 7.56
CA ALA A 115 -14.63 25.62 6.71
C ALA A 115 -13.79 26.51 5.78
N ASP A 116 -12.51 26.72 6.09
CA ASP A 116 -11.58 27.44 5.21
C ASP A 116 -11.06 26.57 4.05
N ILE A 117 -11.13 25.24 4.16
CA ILE A 117 -10.87 24.28 3.08
C ILE A 117 -12.15 24.03 2.29
N ALA A 118 -13.18 23.52 2.96
CA ALA A 118 -14.41 23.08 2.29
C ALA A 118 -15.34 24.24 1.92
N GLY A 119 -15.32 25.34 2.66
CA GLY A 119 -16.27 26.44 2.54
C GLY A 119 -17.24 26.47 3.72
N LYS A 120 -17.81 27.66 4.00
CA LYS A 120 -18.69 27.90 5.16
C LYS A 120 -20.03 27.14 5.11
N SER A 121 -20.40 26.62 3.94
CA SER A 121 -21.66 25.90 3.71
C SER A 121 -21.53 24.38 3.85
N ILE A 122 -20.35 23.84 4.20
CA ILE A 122 -20.20 22.40 4.39
C ILE A 122 -21.14 21.89 5.50
N PRO A 123 -21.97 20.87 5.24
CA PRO A 123 -22.80 20.25 6.28
C PRO A 123 -21.96 19.49 7.30
N ALA A 124 -22.36 19.46 8.57
CA ALA A 124 -21.69 18.64 9.60
C ALA A 124 -21.73 17.13 9.30
N THR A 125 -22.67 16.68 8.46
CA THR A 125 -22.77 15.30 7.99
C THR A 125 -21.80 14.97 6.86
N ALA A 126 -21.16 15.95 6.23
CA ALA A 126 -20.15 15.73 5.21
C ALA A 126 -18.80 15.50 5.90
N GLN A 127 -18.39 14.23 6.00
CA GLN A 127 -17.21 13.84 6.76
C GLN A 127 -16.21 13.04 5.91
N VAL A 128 -14.94 13.19 6.26
CA VAL A 128 -13.78 12.45 5.74
C VAL A 128 -13.03 11.80 6.90
N LEU A 129 -12.15 10.83 6.63
CA LEU A 129 -11.27 10.31 7.66
C LEU A 129 -10.39 11.43 8.24
N SER A 130 -10.41 11.56 9.57
CA SER A 130 -9.67 12.59 10.31
C SER A 130 -8.19 12.61 9.95
N MET A 131 -7.59 11.44 9.69
CA MET A 131 -6.19 11.34 9.30
C MET A 131 -5.86 12.17 8.04
N TYR A 132 -6.72 12.13 7.02
CA TYR A 132 -6.49 12.86 5.76
C TYR A 132 -6.84 14.33 5.88
N SER A 133 -7.85 14.67 6.68
CA SER A 133 -8.14 16.07 7.02
C SER A 133 -6.96 16.73 7.74
N ILE A 134 -6.40 16.07 8.76
CA ILE A 134 -5.22 16.55 9.50
C ILE A 134 -4.02 16.64 8.55
N ALA A 135 -3.69 15.57 7.82
CA ALA A 135 -2.56 15.54 6.90
C ALA A 135 -2.64 16.67 5.85
N TYR A 136 -3.83 16.92 5.30
CA TYR A 136 -4.05 18.00 4.35
C TYR A 136 -3.89 19.39 4.98
N GLN A 137 -4.42 19.63 6.18
CA GLN A 137 -4.28 20.92 6.86
C GLN A 137 -2.83 21.36 7.00
N PHE A 138 -1.92 20.41 7.27
CA PHE A 138 -0.48 20.68 7.32
C PHE A 138 0.16 20.89 5.94
N LEU A 139 -0.32 20.17 4.92
CA LEU A 139 0.16 20.30 3.54
C LEU A 139 -0.39 21.54 2.81
N ARG A 140 -1.49 22.11 3.33
CA ARG A 140 -2.26 23.17 2.69
C ARG A 140 -1.40 24.37 2.30
N ARG A 141 -0.66 24.96 3.24
CA ARG A 141 0.17 26.14 2.95
C ARG A 141 1.27 25.84 1.92
N PRO A 142 2.04 24.74 2.02
CA PRO A 142 2.95 24.31 0.95
C PRO A 142 2.30 24.22 -0.44
N ILE A 143 1.12 23.59 -0.55
CA ILE A 143 0.37 23.49 -1.82
C ILE A 143 0.03 24.88 -2.37
N TRP A 144 -0.56 25.75 -1.55
CA TRP A 144 -0.93 27.10 -1.99
C TRP A 144 0.28 27.93 -2.39
N ASN A 145 1.41 27.77 -1.69
CA ASN A 145 2.67 28.41 -2.08
C ASN A 145 3.18 27.90 -3.43
N ALA A 146 3.07 26.59 -3.71
CA ALA A 146 3.46 26.02 -4.99
C ALA A 146 2.57 26.54 -6.14
N VAL A 147 1.24 26.49 -5.97
CA VAL A 147 0.26 26.89 -6.98
C VAL A 147 0.31 28.39 -7.31
N THR A 148 0.60 29.23 -6.31
CA THR A 148 0.66 30.69 -6.50
C THR A 148 1.99 31.17 -7.08
N LYS A 149 3.04 30.35 -7.02
CA LYS A 149 4.37 30.65 -7.56
C LYS A 149 4.62 30.02 -8.93
N ARG A 150 3.59 29.47 -9.57
CA ARG A 150 3.69 28.93 -10.93
C ARG A 150 4.20 29.99 -11.89
N GLU A 151 5.07 29.58 -12.81
CA GLU A 151 5.67 30.45 -13.83
C GLU A 151 4.60 31.20 -14.64
N ASP A 152 3.52 30.49 -14.98
CA ASP A 152 2.40 31.02 -15.74
C ASP A 152 1.07 30.55 -15.11
N PRO A 153 0.40 31.41 -14.32
CA PRO A 153 -0.87 31.08 -13.69
C PRO A 153 -2.02 30.79 -14.68
N SER A 154 -1.87 31.14 -15.96
CA SER A 154 -2.88 30.89 -17.00
C SER A 154 -2.83 29.46 -17.55
N ARG A 155 -1.73 28.73 -17.32
CA ARG A 155 -1.63 27.31 -17.70
C ARG A 155 -2.68 26.49 -16.95
N PRO A 156 -3.35 25.55 -17.64
CA PRO A 156 -4.21 24.56 -16.99
C PRO A 156 -3.46 23.86 -15.86
N LEU A 157 -4.10 23.75 -14.71
CA LEU A 157 -3.60 23.01 -13.56
C LEU A 157 -4.36 21.71 -13.43
N TYR A 158 -3.65 20.62 -13.24
CA TYR A 158 -4.20 19.32 -12.88
C TYR A 158 -3.68 18.92 -11.50
N ILE A 159 -4.45 18.11 -10.80
CA ILE A 159 -4.07 17.53 -9.51
C ILE A 159 -4.05 16.02 -9.65
N CYS A 160 -3.04 15.36 -9.10
CA CYS A 160 -3.02 13.91 -9.03
C CYS A 160 -2.50 13.36 -7.71
N GLY A 161 -2.96 12.15 -7.37
CA GLY A 161 -2.52 11.42 -6.19
C GLY A 161 -2.70 9.91 -6.34
N TYR A 162 -1.82 9.14 -5.72
CA TYR A 162 -1.77 7.68 -5.81
C TYR A 162 -1.87 7.07 -4.42
N GLY A 163 -2.68 6.03 -4.23
CA GLY A 163 -2.78 5.31 -2.95
C GLY A 163 -3.12 6.24 -1.79
N LEU A 164 -2.22 6.32 -0.80
CA LEU A 164 -2.38 7.22 0.36
C LEU A 164 -2.40 8.72 -0.02
N GLY A 165 -1.83 9.10 -1.17
CA GLY A 165 -1.87 10.45 -1.71
C GLY A 165 -3.20 10.82 -2.38
N ALA A 166 -3.98 9.85 -2.82
CA ALA A 166 -5.23 10.09 -3.56
C ALA A 166 -6.27 10.89 -2.75
N PRO A 167 -6.52 10.60 -1.46
CA PRO A 167 -7.38 11.45 -0.63
C PRO A 167 -6.89 12.89 -0.51
N LEU A 168 -5.57 13.11 -0.41
CA LEU A 168 -5.00 14.46 -0.35
C LEU A 168 -5.23 15.23 -1.66
N ALA A 169 -5.11 14.56 -2.80
CA ALA A 169 -5.39 15.15 -4.11
C ALA A 169 -6.87 15.57 -4.23
N GLN A 170 -7.80 14.73 -3.77
CA GLN A 170 -9.23 15.06 -3.78
C GLN A 170 -9.56 16.22 -2.83
N ILE A 171 -8.97 16.29 -1.64
CA ILE A 171 -9.11 17.45 -0.76
C ILE A 171 -8.47 18.70 -1.39
N ALA A 172 -7.33 18.57 -2.08
CA ALA A 172 -6.69 19.66 -2.81
C ALA A 172 -7.59 20.23 -3.91
N ALA A 173 -8.28 19.37 -4.66
CA ALA A 173 -9.23 19.79 -5.69
C ALA A 173 -10.42 20.56 -5.10
N LEU A 174 -10.87 20.19 -3.90
CA LEU A 174 -11.88 20.96 -3.18
C LEU A 174 -11.33 22.32 -2.74
N ASP A 175 -10.14 22.38 -2.13
CA ASP A 175 -9.56 23.64 -1.62
C ASP A 175 -9.17 24.59 -2.77
N LEU A 176 -8.69 24.08 -3.90
CA LEU A 176 -8.29 24.84 -5.07
C LEU A 176 -9.44 25.11 -6.05
N ARG A 177 -10.70 24.83 -5.66
CA ARG A 177 -11.87 25.14 -6.49
C ARG A 177 -11.99 26.65 -6.76
N ILE A 178 -12.56 26.98 -7.92
CA ILE A 178 -12.80 28.37 -8.34
C ILE A 178 -13.53 29.15 -7.25
N GLY A 179 -13.02 30.34 -6.94
CA GLY A 179 -13.61 31.25 -5.96
C GLY A 179 -13.23 30.97 -4.50
N ASN A 180 -12.49 29.90 -4.20
CA ASN A 180 -11.93 29.69 -2.87
C ASN A 180 -10.63 30.51 -2.66
N GLN A 181 -10.21 30.61 -1.41
CA GLN A 181 -8.99 31.32 -1.01
C GLN A 181 -8.12 30.49 -0.09
N GLY A 182 -6.82 30.59 -0.30
CA GLY A 182 -5.82 29.88 0.49
C GLY A 182 -5.60 30.46 1.89
N PRO A 183 -4.66 29.87 2.63
CA PRO A 183 -4.26 30.38 3.93
C PRO A 183 -3.66 31.78 3.77
N ALA A 184 -3.97 32.68 4.71
CA ALA A 184 -3.39 34.01 4.73
C ALA A 184 -1.87 33.92 4.85
N ASP A 185 -1.15 34.71 4.06
CA ASP A 185 0.27 34.92 4.22
C ASP A 185 0.53 35.50 5.63
N PRO A 186 1.48 34.94 6.41
CA PRO A 186 1.66 35.32 7.80
C PRO A 186 2.20 36.76 7.96
N ASN A 187 2.82 37.33 6.93
CA ASN A 187 3.44 38.65 6.98
C ASN A 187 2.48 39.74 6.49
N THR A 188 1.66 39.43 5.49
CA THR A 188 0.78 40.41 4.83
C THR A 188 -0.69 40.25 5.19
N GLY A 189 -1.10 39.08 5.72
CA GLY A 189 -2.50 38.74 5.97
C GLY A 189 -3.33 38.51 4.69
N ILE A 190 -2.73 38.67 3.50
CA ILE A 190 -3.40 38.51 2.20
C ILE A 190 -3.60 37.03 1.93
N LYS A 191 -4.81 36.66 1.49
CA LYS A 191 -5.13 35.31 1.07
C LYS A 191 -4.99 35.18 -0.45
N PRO A 192 -4.25 34.19 -0.96
CA PRO A 192 -4.21 33.94 -2.40
C PRO A 192 -5.56 33.43 -2.89
N ASN A 193 -5.95 33.81 -4.11
CA ASN A 193 -7.13 33.26 -4.77
C ASN A 193 -6.79 31.93 -5.44
N ALA A 194 -7.74 30.99 -5.46
CA ALA A 194 -7.65 29.77 -6.24
C ALA A 194 -7.43 30.06 -7.74
N PRO A 195 -6.94 29.08 -8.54
CA PRO A 195 -6.95 29.18 -9.99
C PRO A 195 -8.33 29.60 -10.53
N SER A 196 -8.32 30.47 -11.55
CA SER A 196 -9.54 30.95 -12.20
C SER A 196 -10.14 29.94 -13.17
N THR A 197 -9.40 28.88 -13.50
CA THR A 197 -9.83 27.78 -14.38
C THR A 197 -10.16 26.54 -13.56
N PRO A 198 -11.07 25.67 -14.03
CA PRO A 198 -11.29 24.37 -13.42
C PRO A 198 -9.98 23.60 -13.32
N THR A 199 -9.80 22.89 -12.21
CA THR A 199 -8.58 22.12 -11.91
C THR A 199 -8.94 20.63 -11.83
N PRO A 200 -8.85 19.88 -12.94
CA PRO A 200 -9.11 18.44 -12.96
C PRO A 200 -8.32 17.67 -11.92
N CYS A 201 -8.91 16.63 -11.33
CA CYS A 201 -8.26 15.77 -10.35
C CYS A 201 -8.29 14.31 -10.78
N TYR A 202 -7.14 13.64 -10.76
CA TYR A 202 -6.99 12.23 -11.12
C TYR A 202 -6.40 11.46 -9.95
N THR A 203 -7.05 10.39 -9.55
CA THR A 203 -6.57 9.52 -8.48
C THR A 203 -6.46 8.07 -8.91
N PHE A 204 -5.55 7.34 -8.29
CA PHE A 204 -5.23 5.94 -8.61
C PHE A 204 -5.16 5.11 -7.33
N THR A 205 -5.62 3.84 -7.37
CA THR A 205 -5.67 2.91 -6.22
C THR A 205 -6.25 3.55 -4.94
N ASN A 206 -7.30 4.35 -5.09
CA ASN A 206 -7.82 5.22 -4.04
C ASN A 206 -8.84 4.53 -3.12
N ALA A 207 -8.49 4.29 -1.85
CA ALA A 207 -9.45 3.86 -0.84
C ALA A 207 -10.51 4.95 -0.59
N SER A 208 -11.78 4.54 -0.52
CA SER A 208 -12.85 5.48 -0.18
C SER A 208 -12.64 6.00 1.25
N PHE A 209 -12.46 7.30 1.41
CA PHE A 209 -12.10 7.93 2.70
C PHE A 209 -13.16 8.91 3.22
N ALA A 210 -14.28 9.03 2.51
CA ALA A 210 -15.34 9.99 2.80
C ALA A 210 -16.68 9.28 2.94
N ASN A 211 -17.65 9.87 3.64
CA ASN A 211 -19.01 9.34 3.72
C ASN A 211 -19.90 9.84 2.56
N SER A 212 -21.12 9.31 2.46
CA SER A 212 -22.08 9.70 1.42
C SER A 212 -22.47 11.18 1.47
N GLY A 213 -22.53 11.77 2.66
CA GLY A 213 -22.79 13.21 2.84
C GLY A 213 -21.69 14.07 2.21
N MET A 214 -20.44 13.66 2.37
CA MET A 214 -19.29 14.32 1.75
C MET A 214 -19.27 14.10 0.24
N ALA A 215 -19.59 12.91 -0.26
CA ALA A 215 -19.67 12.65 -1.70
C ALA A 215 -20.71 13.53 -2.39
N ALA A 216 -21.89 13.68 -1.79
CA ALA A 216 -22.94 14.58 -2.29
C ALA A 216 -22.50 16.06 -2.24
N TYR A 217 -21.89 16.48 -1.13
CA TYR A 217 -21.37 17.84 -1.00
C TYR A 217 -20.29 18.15 -2.05
N TYR A 218 -19.34 17.23 -2.21
CA TYR A 218 -18.21 17.34 -3.13
C TYR A 218 -18.66 17.49 -4.59
N THR A 219 -19.59 16.63 -5.02
CA THR A 219 -20.19 16.65 -6.36
C THR A 219 -20.90 17.97 -6.67
N ASN A 220 -21.55 18.57 -5.68
CA ASN A 220 -22.25 19.85 -5.84
C ASN A 220 -21.33 21.07 -5.74
N THR A 221 -20.11 20.90 -5.23
CA THR A 221 -19.20 22.01 -4.92
C THR A 221 -18.09 22.17 -5.95
N ILE A 222 -17.60 21.08 -6.53
CA ILE A 222 -16.52 21.11 -7.51
C ILE A 222 -17.11 20.98 -8.92
N THR A 223 -16.81 21.96 -9.76
CA THR A 223 -17.22 21.97 -11.18
C THR A 223 -16.21 21.29 -12.10
N ALA A 224 -14.97 21.13 -11.63
CA ALA A 224 -13.93 20.43 -12.35
C ALA A 224 -14.14 18.90 -12.30
N PRO A 225 -13.73 18.16 -13.34
CA PRO A 225 -13.81 16.71 -13.33
C PRO A 225 -12.90 16.11 -12.27
N VAL A 226 -13.41 15.11 -11.55
CA VAL A 226 -12.65 14.32 -10.59
C VAL A 226 -12.79 12.86 -10.95
N THR A 227 -11.70 12.24 -11.36
CA THR A 227 -11.64 10.86 -11.82
C THR A 227 -10.94 9.97 -10.80
N VAL A 228 -11.57 8.87 -10.44
CA VAL A 228 -11.03 7.85 -9.55
C VAL A 228 -10.77 6.58 -10.35
N THR A 229 -9.51 6.35 -10.69
CA THR A 229 -9.06 5.22 -11.50
C THR A 229 -8.70 4.04 -10.61
N ARG A 230 -9.27 2.86 -10.91
CA ARG A 230 -8.92 1.60 -10.22
C ARG A 230 -8.75 0.47 -11.23
N ALA A 231 -7.84 -0.44 -10.96
CA ALA A 231 -7.67 -1.66 -11.75
C ALA A 231 -8.84 -2.63 -11.50
N GLY A 232 -9.57 -2.98 -12.56
CA GLY A 232 -10.74 -3.86 -12.49
C GLY A 232 -11.04 -4.53 -13.83
N ASN A 233 -11.96 -5.50 -13.84
CA ASN A 233 -12.40 -6.19 -15.05
C ASN A 233 -13.86 -6.62 -14.91
N ALA A 234 -14.68 -6.29 -15.92
CA ALA A 234 -16.06 -6.76 -16.05
C ALA A 234 -16.94 -6.61 -14.79
N GLY A 235 -16.70 -5.56 -13.99
CA GLY A 235 -17.45 -5.27 -12.76
C GLY A 235 -16.84 -5.81 -11.47
N ASN A 236 -15.69 -6.50 -11.54
CA ASN A 236 -14.91 -6.92 -10.37
C ASN A 236 -13.64 -6.08 -10.26
N ASP A 237 -13.35 -5.54 -9.09
CA ASP A 237 -12.07 -4.88 -8.84
C ASP A 237 -10.96 -5.96 -8.83
N VAL A 238 -9.85 -5.70 -9.51
CA VAL A 238 -8.64 -6.53 -9.45
C VAL A 238 -7.80 -6.06 -8.28
N ASP A 239 -7.55 -4.77 -8.22
CA ASP A 239 -6.99 -4.14 -7.04
C ASP A 239 -8.06 -4.05 -5.96
N GLN A 240 -8.00 -4.94 -4.97
CA GLN A 240 -8.93 -4.99 -3.84
C GLN A 240 -8.59 -3.97 -2.74
N TRP A 241 -7.42 -3.32 -2.81
CA TRP A 241 -7.00 -2.31 -1.83
C TRP A 241 -8.02 -1.19 -1.61
N PRO A 242 -8.63 -0.61 -2.68
CA PRO A 242 -9.56 0.49 -2.57
C PRO A 242 -10.88 0.17 -1.85
N ASN A 243 -11.12 -1.10 -1.50
CA ASN A 243 -12.32 -1.53 -0.79
C ASN A 243 -12.27 -1.11 0.69
N SER A 244 -12.99 -0.03 0.97
CA SER A 244 -13.25 0.49 2.31
C SER A 244 -14.44 -0.21 2.98
N PRO A 245 -14.58 -0.12 4.32
CA PRO A 245 -15.74 -0.70 4.99
C PRO A 245 -17.05 -0.01 4.59
N SER A 246 -18.18 -0.54 5.05
CA SER A 246 -19.48 0.06 4.80
C SER A 246 -19.56 1.51 5.34
N GLY A 247 -20.32 2.36 4.64
CA GLY A 247 -20.48 3.78 5.00
C GLY A 247 -19.51 4.75 4.32
N PHE A 248 -18.52 4.23 3.58
CA PHE A 248 -17.62 5.03 2.75
C PHE A 248 -18.14 5.19 1.32
N SER A 249 -17.78 6.30 0.67
CA SER A 249 -18.21 6.68 -0.67
C SER A 249 -17.05 7.33 -1.43
N LEU A 250 -17.03 7.10 -2.74
CA LEU A 250 -16.07 7.71 -3.65
C LEU A 250 -16.34 9.22 -3.79
N LEU A 251 -15.27 10.01 -3.90
CA LEU A 251 -15.33 11.43 -4.25
C LEU A 251 -14.96 11.63 -5.73
N GLY A 252 -15.94 11.58 -6.62
CA GLY A 252 -15.74 11.74 -8.06
C GLY A 252 -16.25 10.55 -8.87
N THR A 253 -15.94 10.57 -10.16
CA THR A 253 -16.38 9.56 -11.13
C THR A 253 -15.42 8.38 -11.14
N TYR A 254 -15.97 7.19 -10.92
CA TYR A 254 -15.22 5.94 -11.02
C TYR A 254 -14.84 5.63 -12.48
N ASN A 255 -13.57 5.30 -12.69
CA ASN A 255 -12.99 4.95 -13.98
C ASN A 255 -12.26 3.58 -13.87
N PRO A 256 -12.94 2.47 -14.18
CA PRO A 256 -12.29 1.16 -14.17
C PRO A 256 -11.31 1.05 -15.33
N VAL A 257 -10.09 0.57 -15.07
CA VAL A 257 -9.12 0.21 -16.12
C VAL A 257 -9.02 -1.29 -16.23
N ASN A 258 -9.15 -1.81 -17.45
CA ASN A 258 -9.26 -3.24 -17.72
C ASN A 258 -7.96 -3.97 -17.37
N ALA A 259 -7.93 -4.57 -16.19
CA ALA A 259 -6.75 -5.25 -15.66
C ALA A 259 -6.89 -6.78 -15.76
N SER A 260 -5.76 -7.47 -15.89
CA SER A 260 -5.71 -8.93 -15.96
C SER A 260 -5.08 -9.51 -14.69
N LEU A 261 -5.76 -10.48 -14.08
CA LEU A 261 -5.19 -11.27 -12.99
C LEU A 261 -4.11 -12.21 -13.53
N ASP A 262 -2.95 -12.25 -12.88
CA ASP A 262 -1.96 -13.30 -13.07
C ASP A 262 -2.16 -14.37 -11.97
N PRO A 263 -2.69 -15.56 -12.31
CA PRO A 263 -2.98 -16.60 -11.32
C PRO A 263 -1.72 -17.18 -10.64
N ASN A 264 -0.52 -16.80 -11.07
CA ASN A 264 0.75 -17.21 -10.46
C ASN A 264 1.49 -16.07 -9.75
N ALA A 265 0.97 -14.84 -9.83
CA ALA A 265 1.64 -13.62 -9.37
C ALA A 265 0.59 -12.57 -8.95
N ASP A 266 -0.14 -12.90 -7.90
CA ASP A 266 -1.25 -12.12 -7.37
C ASP A 266 -1.09 -11.92 -5.87
N ASP A 267 -0.62 -10.73 -5.52
CA ASP A 267 -0.62 -10.21 -4.16
C ASP A 267 -1.10 -8.76 -4.16
N PRO A 268 -1.72 -8.28 -3.06
CA PRO A 268 -2.32 -6.95 -3.01
C PRO A 268 -1.31 -5.82 -3.20
N TRP A 269 -0.02 -6.06 -2.92
CA TRP A 269 1.04 -5.05 -3.10
C TRP A 269 1.47 -4.97 -4.57
N TRP A 270 1.44 -6.09 -5.31
CA TRP A 270 1.64 -6.08 -6.76
C TRP A 270 0.48 -5.42 -7.51
N GLU A 271 -0.77 -5.74 -7.17
CA GLU A 271 -1.95 -5.21 -7.87
C GLU A 271 -2.15 -3.70 -7.69
N ARG A 272 -1.52 -3.12 -6.66
CA ARG A 272 -1.46 -1.67 -6.45
C ARG A 272 -0.11 -1.06 -6.81
N ALA A 273 0.84 -1.84 -7.33
CA ALA A 273 2.14 -1.32 -7.69
C ALA A 273 2.02 -0.33 -8.86
N THR A 274 2.84 0.71 -8.86
CA THR A 274 2.84 1.69 -9.97
C THR A 274 3.13 1.00 -11.30
N ILE A 275 4.03 0.00 -11.30
CA ILE A 275 4.34 -0.79 -12.51
C ILE A 275 3.09 -1.46 -13.07
N TYR A 276 2.28 -2.07 -12.19
CA TYR A 276 1.08 -2.77 -12.60
C TYR A 276 0.05 -1.81 -13.19
N TYR A 277 -0.17 -0.66 -12.53
CA TYR A 277 -1.07 0.38 -13.02
C TYR A 277 -0.58 1.01 -14.33
N THR A 278 0.69 1.40 -14.41
CA THR A 278 1.29 1.95 -15.63
C THR A 278 1.10 0.98 -16.80
N GLN A 279 1.38 -0.32 -16.61
CA GLN A 279 1.21 -1.34 -17.66
C GLN A 279 -0.26 -1.55 -18.04
N THR A 280 -1.15 -1.59 -17.05
CA THR A 280 -2.62 -1.70 -17.26
C THR A 280 -3.17 -0.51 -18.06
N LEU A 281 -2.55 0.66 -17.90
CA LEU A 281 -2.84 1.88 -18.65
C LEU A 281 -2.14 1.95 -20.02
N ASN A 282 -1.53 0.85 -20.49
CA ASN A 282 -0.72 0.78 -21.71
C ASN A 282 0.50 1.73 -21.71
N GLY A 283 0.97 2.14 -20.53
CA GLY A 283 2.18 2.92 -20.34
C GLY A 283 3.45 2.06 -20.29
N SER A 284 4.59 2.74 -20.25
CA SER A 284 5.91 2.13 -20.03
C SER A 284 6.45 2.54 -18.66
N PRO A 285 6.58 1.60 -17.70
CA PRO A 285 7.17 1.91 -16.39
C PRO A 285 8.59 2.45 -16.51
N ILE A 286 8.99 3.29 -15.55
CA ILE A 286 10.36 3.81 -15.46
C ILE A 286 11.29 2.63 -15.13
N PRO A 287 12.29 2.34 -15.98
CA PRO A 287 13.22 1.25 -15.70
C PRO A 287 14.26 1.70 -14.68
N ASN A 288 14.65 0.77 -13.80
CA ASN A 288 15.86 0.85 -12.99
C ASN A 288 17.01 0.11 -13.67
N ASP A 289 18.23 0.41 -13.24
CA ASP A 289 19.40 -0.40 -13.56
C ASP A 289 19.34 -1.72 -12.78
N PRO A 290 19.26 -2.89 -13.45
CA PRO A 290 19.13 -4.16 -12.74
C PRO A 290 20.43 -4.52 -12.02
N GLU A 291 20.30 -4.97 -10.77
CA GLU A 291 21.43 -5.45 -9.97
C GLU A 291 21.32 -6.98 -9.74
N PRO A 292 22.44 -7.71 -9.78
CA PRO A 292 22.43 -9.15 -9.58
C PRO A 292 21.96 -9.51 -8.16
N VAL A 293 21.27 -10.65 -8.05
CA VAL A 293 20.83 -11.17 -6.76
C VAL A 293 22.03 -11.53 -5.90
N ASN A 294 22.08 -11.01 -4.68
CA ASN A 294 23.06 -11.40 -3.66
C ASN A 294 22.35 -11.76 -2.35
N ILE A 295 22.68 -12.95 -1.81
CA ILE A 295 22.17 -13.46 -0.54
C ILE A 295 23.34 -14.07 0.20
N ASN A 296 23.49 -13.73 1.48
CA ASN A 296 24.41 -14.42 2.41
C ASN A 296 23.60 -15.38 3.29
N PRO A 297 23.38 -16.64 2.85
CA PRO A 297 22.47 -17.55 3.54
C PRO A 297 23.06 -18.01 4.88
N PRO A 298 22.34 -17.88 6.01
CA PRO A 298 22.76 -18.46 7.27
C PRO A 298 22.66 -19.99 7.22
N ALA A 299 23.29 -20.67 8.18
CA ALA A 299 23.20 -22.13 8.29
C ALA A 299 21.73 -22.59 8.39
N GLY A 300 21.38 -23.62 7.62
CA GLY A 300 20.02 -24.19 7.58
C GLY A 300 19.04 -23.48 6.64
N PHE A 301 19.39 -22.30 6.10
CA PHE A 301 18.58 -21.62 5.10
C PHE A 301 18.63 -22.37 3.75
N SER A 302 17.47 -22.52 3.11
CA SER A 302 17.36 -23.03 1.75
C SER A 302 16.64 -22.02 0.86
N ARG A 303 17.33 -21.54 -0.18
CA ARG A 303 16.75 -20.61 -1.17
C ARG A 303 15.60 -21.24 -1.95
N ASP A 304 15.72 -22.52 -2.33
CA ASP A 304 14.65 -23.24 -3.05
C ASP A 304 13.41 -23.45 -2.17
N MET A 305 13.61 -23.69 -0.86
CA MET A 305 12.50 -23.70 0.10
C MET A 305 11.86 -22.31 0.20
N ALA A 306 12.65 -21.25 0.36
CA ALA A 306 12.14 -19.88 0.38
C ALA A 306 11.35 -19.53 -0.89
N PHE A 307 11.83 -19.92 -2.06
CA PHE A 307 11.10 -19.75 -3.33
C PHE A 307 9.78 -20.53 -3.38
N SER A 308 9.78 -21.77 -2.87
CA SER A 308 8.55 -22.58 -2.83
C SER A 308 7.52 -22.04 -1.84
N LEU A 309 7.96 -21.57 -0.68
CA LEU A 309 7.10 -21.01 0.36
C LEU A 309 6.54 -19.63 -0.02
N SER A 310 7.30 -18.80 -0.75
CA SER A 310 6.78 -17.54 -1.29
C SER A 310 5.69 -17.77 -2.34
N LYS A 311 5.79 -18.81 -3.19
CA LYS A 311 4.69 -19.21 -4.08
C LYS A 311 3.43 -19.63 -3.32
N LEU A 312 3.58 -20.34 -2.21
CA LEU A 312 2.44 -20.70 -1.36
C LEU A 312 1.81 -19.46 -0.70
N ALA A 313 2.62 -18.51 -0.24
CA ALA A 313 2.13 -17.23 0.29
C ALA A 313 1.39 -16.42 -0.78
N MET A 314 1.92 -16.36 -2.01
CA MET A 314 1.27 -15.75 -3.18
C MET A 314 -0.09 -16.41 -3.46
N LEU A 315 -0.14 -17.74 -3.49
CA LEU A 315 -1.38 -18.48 -3.71
C LEU A 315 -2.44 -18.20 -2.62
N SER A 316 -2.01 -18.01 -1.38
CA SER A 316 -2.91 -17.66 -0.27
C SER A 316 -3.54 -16.28 -0.40
N TYR A 317 -2.84 -15.33 -1.04
CA TYR A 317 -3.43 -14.04 -1.42
C TYR A 317 -4.44 -14.24 -2.54
N HIS A 318 -4.03 -14.84 -3.66
CA HIS A 318 -4.89 -15.09 -4.81
C HIS A 318 -6.25 -15.70 -4.42
N TRP A 319 -6.26 -16.78 -3.63
CA TRP A 319 -7.48 -17.44 -3.18
C TRP A 319 -8.35 -16.61 -2.22
N ALA A 320 -7.75 -15.67 -1.49
CA ALA A 320 -8.49 -14.79 -0.59
C ALA A 320 -9.04 -13.55 -1.31
N GLN A 321 -8.27 -12.98 -2.23
CA GLN A 321 -8.63 -11.79 -3.01
C GLN A 321 -9.67 -12.11 -4.08
N HIS A 322 -9.47 -13.23 -4.78
CA HIS A 322 -10.22 -13.59 -5.98
C HIS A 322 -10.80 -15.01 -5.85
N PRO A 323 -11.69 -15.26 -4.88
CA PRO A 323 -12.22 -16.60 -4.59
C PRO A 323 -13.02 -17.20 -5.77
N ASP A 324 -13.55 -16.36 -6.66
CA ASP A 324 -14.29 -16.78 -7.85
C ASP A 324 -13.40 -17.02 -9.08
N SER A 325 -12.10 -16.72 -9.00
CA SER A 325 -11.17 -16.97 -10.08
C SER A 325 -10.82 -18.47 -10.15
N SER A 326 -10.80 -19.05 -11.35
CA SER A 326 -10.47 -20.47 -11.57
C SER A 326 -8.96 -20.76 -11.46
N GLY A 327 -8.21 -19.93 -10.74
CA GLY A 327 -6.75 -19.84 -10.81
C GLY A 327 -6.00 -20.37 -9.59
N GLY A 328 -4.68 -20.51 -9.77
CA GLY A 328 -3.74 -20.87 -8.71
C GLY A 328 -3.65 -22.37 -8.41
N ASN A 329 -2.52 -22.98 -8.73
CA ASN A 329 -2.17 -24.32 -8.24
C ASN A 329 -1.06 -24.21 -7.20
N ALA A 330 -1.15 -25.03 -6.14
CA ALA A 330 -0.01 -25.23 -5.26
C ALA A 330 1.21 -25.68 -6.09
N PRO A 331 2.44 -25.27 -5.74
CA PRO A 331 3.65 -25.79 -6.37
C PRO A 331 3.63 -27.32 -6.35
N ALA A 332 4.14 -27.99 -7.40
CA ALA A 332 3.96 -29.43 -7.64
C ALA A 332 4.27 -30.37 -6.45
N ASN A 333 5.11 -29.94 -5.51
CA ASN A 333 5.48 -30.70 -4.32
C ASN A 333 4.55 -30.50 -3.11
N TYR A 334 3.50 -29.68 -3.25
CA TYR A 334 2.58 -29.33 -2.18
C TYR A 334 1.13 -29.58 -2.58
N GLN A 335 0.36 -30.13 -1.65
CA GLN A 335 -1.06 -30.39 -1.78
C GLN A 335 -1.81 -29.55 -0.77
N TYR A 336 -2.83 -28.84 -1.22
CA TYR A 336 -3.75 -28.13 -0.31
C TYR A 336 -4.46 -29.12 0.62
N VAL A 337 -4.57 -28.75 1.89
CA VAL A 337 -5.24 -29.54 2.93
C VAL A 337 -6.54 -28.87 3.35
N THR A 338 -6.43 -27.65 3.90
CA THR A 338 -7.58 -26.89 4.41
C THR A 338 -7.21 -25.42 4.55
N LYS A 339 -8.23 -24.58 4.63
CA LYS A 339 -8.15 -23.20 5.06
C LYS A 339 -8.61 -23.06 6.51
N ILE A 340 -8.25 -21.97 7.15
CA ILE A 340 -8.64 -21.64 8.52
C ILE A 340 -9.11 -20.19 8.55
N ASP A 341 -10.31 -20.01 9.08
CA ASP A 341 -11.01 -18.73 9.13
C ASP A 341 -10.92 -18.11 10.53
N SER A 342 -10.83 -16.80 10.59
CA SER A 342 -10.97 -15.98 11.80
C SER A 342 -11.77 -14.73 11.48
N ASN A 343 -12.73 -14.39 12.34
CA ASN A 343 -13.64 -13.25 12.17
C ASN A 343 -14.33 -13.20 10.78
N GLY A 344 -14.76 -14.35 10.28
CA GLY A 344 -15.48 -14.45 8.99
C GLY A 344 -14.60 -14.34 7.74
N SER A 345 -13.27 -14.28 7.89
CA SER A 345 -12.33 -14.24 6.77
C SER A 345 -11.30 -15.37 6.87
N THR A 346 -10.88 -15.93 5.74
CA THR A 346 -9.79 -16.90 5.71
C THR A 346 -8.46 -16.18 5.92
N TRP A 347 -7.61 -16.64 6.85
CA TRP A 347 -6.31 -16.03 7.14
C TRP A 347 -5.13 -17.00 7.03
N ALA A 348 -5.39 -18.31 7.12
CA ALA A 348 -4.35 -19.31 7.01
C ALA A 348 -4.77 -20.49 6.12
N TYR A 349 -3.77 -21.10 5.49
CA TYR A 349 -3.92 -22.26 4.62
C TYR A 349 -2.87 -23.31 4.99
N LEU A 350 -3.26 -24.58 4.94
CA LEU A 350 -2.37 -25.71 5.21
C LEU A 350 -2.04 -26.43 3.91
N PHE A 351 -0.77 -26.71 3.71
CA PHE A 351 -0.26 -27.47 2.57
C PHE A 351 0.63 -28.62 3.04
N LYS A 352 0.39 -29.81 2.50
CA LYS A 352 1.17 -31.01 2.79
C LYS A 352 2.17 -31.24 1.66
N GLY A 353 3.45 -31.39 2.01
CA GLY A 353 4.49 -31.81 1.08
C GLY A 353 4.91 -33.25 1.34
N ASP A 354 4.64 -34.16 0.41
CA ASP A 354 4.98 -35.58 0.60
C ASP A 354 6.46 -35.86 0.31
N THR A 355 7.06 -35.17 -0.67
CA THR A 355 8.49 -35.35 -1.05
C THR A 355 9.45 -34.98 0.08
N ASN A 356 9.10 -34.00 0.91
CA ASN A 356 9.92 -33.50 2.02
C ASN A 356 9.34 -33.82 3.41
N ASN A 357 8.33 -34.69 3.48
CA ASN A 357 7.60 -35.03 4.71
C ASN A 357 7.19 -33.80 5.54
N SER A 358 6.68 -32.76 4.88
CA SER A 358 6.37 -31.47 5.52
C SER A 358 4.86 -31.22 5.63
N ILE A 359 4.52 -30.37 6.61
CA ILE A 359 3.25 -29.65 6.69
C ILE A 359 3.57 -28.16 6.83
N VAL A 360 3.00 -27.33 5.97
CA VAL A 360 3.24 -25.89 5.92
C VAL A 360 1.97 -25.16 6.29
N VAL A 361 2.08 -24.25 7.25
CA VAL A 361 1.04 -23.28 7.58
C VAL A 361 1.43 -21.96 6.93
N VAL A 362 0.58 -21.48 6.04
CA VAL A 362 0.76 -20.25 5.28
C VAL A 362 -0.24 -19.24 5.78
N PHE A 363 0.24 -18.12 6.32
CA PHE A 363 -0.61 -16.99 6.68
C PHE A 363 -0.55 -15.95 5.57
N ARG A 364 -1.71 -15.52 5.09
CA ARG A 364 -1.78 -14.34 4.20
C ARG A 364 -1.66 -13.06 5.03
N GLY A 365 -1.20 -11.99 4.39
CA GLY A 365 -1.35 -10.63 4.94
C GLY A 365 -2.74 -10.05 4.63
N GLU A 366 -2.89 -8.76 4.89
CA GLU A 366 -4.08 -8.00 4.53
C GLU A 366 -4.31 -7.94 3.01
N ILE A 367 -5.57 -7.91 2.58
CA ILE A 367 -5.95 -7.84 1.15
C ILE A 367 -6.71 -6.58 0.74
N ASN A 368 -7.13 -5.77 1.70
CA ASN A 368 -7.85 -4.53 1.43
C ASN A 368 -7.60 -3.48 2.51
N TRP A 369 -8.04 -2.25 2.25
CA TRP A 369 -7.91 -1.15 3.19
C TRP A 369 -8.55 -1.43 4.55
N THR A 370 -9.68 -2.16 4.60
CA THR A 370 -10.34 -2.50 5.87
C THR A 370 -9.46 -3.37 6.75
N GLU A 371 -8.90 -4.44 6.19
CA GLU A 371 -8.01 -5.33 6.92
C GLU A 371 -6.70 -4.65 7.31
N PHE A 372 -6.11 -3.87 6.40
CA PHE A 372 -4.91 -3.10 6.72
C PHE A 372 -5.18 -2.18 7.93
N ASN A 373 -6.28 -1.45 7.89
CA ASN A 373 -6.61 -0.50 8.94
C ASN A 373 -6.90 -1.19 10.29
N THR A 374 -7.76 -2.22 10.29
CA THR A 374 -8.25 -2.86 11.53
C THR A 374 -7.30 -3.90 12.11
N CYS A 375 -6.33 -4.39 11.32
CA CYS A 375 -5.40 -5.42 11.75
C CYS A 375 -3.95 -4.91 11.69
N THR A 376 -3.45 -4.53 10.52
CA THR A 376 -2.05 -4.14 10.34
C THR A 376 -1.70 -2.85 11.07
N ALA A 377 -2.52 -1.82 10.88
CA ALA A 377 -2.37 -0.51 11.50
C ALA A 377 -2.87 -0.47 12.95
N LEU A 378 -3.39 -1.57 13.51
CA LEU A 378 -3.68 -1.68 14.94
C LEU A 378 -2.37 -1.98 15.69
N THR A 379 -1.54 -0.95 15.90
CA THR A 379 -0.14 -1.10 16.33
C THR A 379 0.07 -1.15 17.84
N GLY A 380 -0.98 -1.38 18.64
CA GLY A 380 -0.84 -1.57 20.08
C GLY A 380 -0.01 -2.80 20.45
N PHE A 381 0.57 -2.80 21.64
CA PHE A 381 1.28 -3.96 22.19
C PHE A 381 0.36 -4.82 23.04
N THR A 382 0.50 -6.14 22.93
CA THR A 382 -0.14 -7.11 23.82
C THR A 382 0.84 -8.19 24.24
N MET A 383 0.66 -8.73 25.44
CA MET A 383 1.48 -9.81 25.96
C MET A 383 0.83 -11.16 25.58
N PRO A 384 1.51 -12.00 24.78
CA PRO A 384 0.97 -13.32 24.47
C PRO A 384 1.05 -14.24 25.70
N PRO A 385 0.03 -15.10 25.95
CA PRO A 385 -0.08 -15.87 27.18
C PRO A 385 0.98 -16.97 27.34
N TRP A 386 1.67 -17.35 26.26
CA TRP A 386 2.78 -18.31 26.30
C TRP A 386 4.15 -17.67 26.54
N SER A 387 4.23 -16.33 26.60
CA SER A 387 5.50 -15.66 26.84
C SER A 387 6.04 -15.98 28.24
N PRO A 388 7.30 -16.44 28.37
CA PRO A 388 7.92 -16.67 29.67
C PRO A 388 8.37 -15.37 30.35
N MET A 389 8.30 -14.23 29.66
CA MET A 389 8.74 -12.91 30.12
C MET A 389 7.56 -11.94 30.10
N GLY A 390 7.23 -11.34 31.26
CA GLY A 390 6.07 -10.47 31.42
C GLY A 390 6.11 -9.14 30.66
N SER A 391 7.28 -8.76 30.15
CA SER A 391 7.50 -7.57 29.32
C SER A 391 7.62 -7.88 27.83
N ALA A 392 7.64 -9.16 27.43
CA ALA A 392 7.69 -9.54 26.02
C ALA A 392 6.30 -9.38 25.38
N GLN A 393 6.21 -8.45 24.44
CA GLN A 393 4.97 -8.03 23.81
C GLN A 393 5.05 -8.15 22.29
N VAL A 394 3.91 -8.35 21.66
CA VAL A 394 3.72 -8.44 20.21
C VAL A 394 2.69 -7.44 19.72
N ASN A 395 2.66 -7.22 18.41
CA ASN A 395 1.63 -6.42 17.75
C ASN A 395 0.23 -7.01 18.01
N ILE A 396 -0.68 -6.21 18.54
CA ILE A 396 -2.01 -6.66 18.98
C ILE A 396 -2.90 -7.06 17.80
N GLY A 397 -2.81 -6.39 16.65
CA GLY A 397 -3.52 -6.79 15.44
C GLY A 397 -3.13 -8.20 14.98
N ALA A 398 -1.83 -8.46 14.84
CA ALA A 398 -1.31 -9.76 14.44
C ALA A 398 -1.64 -10.85 15.49
N TYR A 399 -1.55 -10.52 16.78
CA TYR A 399 -1.94 -11.41 17.86
C TYR A 399 -3.43 -11.76 17.82
N ASN A 400 -4.32 -10.77 17.63
CA ASN A 400 -5.77 -11.00 17.61
C ASN A 400 -6.18 -11.95 16.48
N ILE A 401 -5.59 -11.80 15.29
CA ILE A 401 -5.80 -12.74 14.18
C ILE A 401 -5.33 -14.13 14.58
N TYR A 402 -4.09 -14.27 15.06
CA TYR A 402 -3.56 -15.56 15.48
C TYR A 402 -4.40 -16.23 16.58
N ALA A 403 -4.77 -15.48 17.62
CA ALA A 403 -5.55 -15.97 18.75
C ALA A 403 -6.91 -16.51 18.29
N GLY A 404 -7.56 -15.85 17.32
CA GLY A 404 -8.79 -16.34 16.70
C GLY A 404 -8.63 -17.65 15.91
N LEU A 405 -7.42 -17.93 15.40
CA LEU A 405 -7.12 -19.13 14.61
C LEU A 405 -6.55 -20.29 15.45
N ALA A 406 -5.99 -20.03 16.62
CA ALA A 406 -5.08 -20.94 17.33
C ALA A 406 -5.67 -22.35 17.55
N ASN A 407 -6.92 -22.45 18.03
CA ASN A 407 -7.58 -23.73 18.31
C ASN A 407 -7.89 -24.52 17.02
N ALA A 408 -8.40 -23.83 16.00
CA ALA A 408 -8.71 -24.45 14.71
C ALA A 408 -7.43 -24.94 14.02
N LEU A 409 -6.35 -24.15 14.09
CA LEU A 409 -5.03 -24.52 13.60
C LEU A 409 -4.47 -25.75 14.32
N GLN A 410 -4.50 -25.77 15.65
CA GLN A 410 -4.02 -26.92 16.42
C GLN A 410 -4.79 -28.20 16.08
N THR A 411 -6.12 -28.08 15.89
CA THR A 411 -6.98 -29.19 15.47
C THR A 411 -6.61 -29.68 14.08
N ALA A 412 -6.43 -28.77 13.13
CA ALA A 412 -6.09 -29.09 11.74
C ALA A 412 -4.69 -29.73 11.60
N LEU A 413 -3.76 -29.43 12.51
CA LEU A 413 -2.41 -29.99 12.52
C LEU A 413 -2.29 -31.36 13.22
N GLN A 414 -3.26 -31.78 14.04
CA GLN A 414 -3.19 -33.07 14.75
C GLN A 414 -2.86 -34.28 13.85
N PRO A 415 -3.48 -34.44 12.66
CA PRO A 415 -3.19 -35.56 11.76
C PRO A 415 -1.77 -35.55 11.18
N TYR A 416 -1.04 -34.44 11.32
CA TYR A 416 0.27 -34.19 10.73
C TYR A 416 1.37 -33.99 11.78
N SER A 417 1.14 -34.43 13.02
CA SER A 417 2.07 -34.26 14.15
C SER A 417 3.46 -34.90 13.97
N THR A 418 3.59 -35.86 13.05
CA THR A 418 4.86 -36.54 12.70
C THR A 418 5.62 -35.88 11.54
N ARG A 419 5.05 -34.85 10.91
CA ARG A 419 5.66 -34.13 9.78
C ARG A 419 6.48 -32.95 10.27
N ASP A 420 7.46 -32.56 9.45
CA ASP A 420 8.21 -31.33 9.66
C ASP A 420 7.28 -30.13 9.47
N LEU A 421 7.02 -29.38 10.56
CA LEU A 421 6.13 -28.23 10.57
C LEU A 421 6.86 -26.95 10.18
N TYR A 422 6.40 -26.30 9.12
CA TYR A 422 6.88 -25.00 8.67
C TYR A 422 5.81 -23.93 8.83
N PHE A 423 6.23 -22.74 9.19
CA PHE A 423 5.40 -21.54 9.17
C PHE A 423 5.91 -20.55 8.13
N THR A 424 5.01 -19.94 7.39
CA THR A 424 5.36 -18.92 6.40
C THR A 424 4.27 -17.87 6.22
N GLY A 425 4.66 -16.74 5.67
CA GLY A 425 3.78 -15.62 5.34
C GLY A 425 4.57 -14.44 4.80
N HIS A 426 3.85 -13.54 4.15
CA HIS A 426 4.37 -12.30 3.59
C HIS A 426 3.77 -11.09 4.32
N SER A 427 4.52 -9.99 4.45
CA SER A 427 4.03 -8.75 5.07
C SER A 427 3.42 -9.00 6.46
N PHE A 428 2.18 -8.61 6.71
CA PHE A 428 1.46 -8.90 7.95
C PHE A 428 1.23 -10.41 8.19
N GLY A 429 1.10 -11.21 7.13
CA GLY A 429 1.07 -12.67 7.24
C GLY A 429 2.37 -13.23 7.82
N GLY A 430 3.51 -12.60 7.52
CA GLY A 430 4.80 -12.93 8.12
C GLY A 430 4.83 -12.63 9.63
N ALA A 431 4.23 -11.51 10.06
CA ALA A 431 4.06 -11.19 11.48
C ALA A 431 3.21 -12.25 12.21
N ILE A 432 2.09 -12.65 11.62
CA ILE A 432 1.22 -13.70 12.18
C ILE A 432 1.97 -15.05 12.24
N ALA A 433 2.74 -15.39 11.20
CA ALA A 433 3.54 -16.61 11.15
C ALA A 433 4.58 -16.66 12.28
N ASN A 434 5.26 -15.55 12.56
CA ASN A 434 6.22 -15.45 13.66
C ASN A 434 5.53 -15.64 15.01
N ILE A 435 4.39 -14.99 15.25
CA ILE A 435 3.62 -15.16 16.49
C ILE A 435 3.17 -16.61 16.65
N ALA A 436 2.61 -17.21 15.60
CA ALA A 436 2.15 -18.60 15.61
C ALA A 436 3.29 -19.59 15.91
N ALA A 437 4.42 -19.46 15.21
CA ALA A 437 5.58 -20.32 15.41
C ALA A 437 6.11 -20.22 16.84
N SER A 438 6.13 -19.02 17.42
CA SER A 438 6.58 -18.80 18.80
C SER A 438 5.71 -19.56 19.80
N ASN A 439 4.37 -19.55 19.64
CA ASN A 439 3.48 -20.30 20.52
C ASN A 439 3.78 -21.80 20.42
N TYR A 440 3.90 -22.32 19.21
CA TYR A 440 4.17 -23.74 18.98
C TYR A 440 5.50 -24.19 19.60
N ALA A 441 6.54 -23.39 19.44
CA ALA A 441 7.87 -23.69 19.97
C ALA A 441 7.94 -23.56 21.50
N ILE A 442 7.44 -22.46 22.06
CA ILE A 442 7.55 -22.13 23.49
C ILE A 442 6.60 -23.02 24.32
N SER A 443 5.36 -23.18 23.88
CA SER A 443 4.37 -24.05 24.52
C SER A 443 4.56 -25.53 24.20
N LYS A 444 5.53 -25.88 23.34
CA LYS A 444 5.85 -27.26 22.92
C LYS A 444 4.64 -28.01 22.33
N ILE A 445 3.79 -27.32 21.57
CA ILE A 445 2.59 -27.90 20.92
C ILE A 445 3.01 -28.91 19.86
N GLN A 446 3.93 -28.51 18.98
CA GLN A 446 4.58 -29.37 17.98
C GLN A 446 5.93 -28.74 17.65
N LYS A 447 6.93 -29.58 17.35
CA LYS A 447 8.26 -29.10 16.97
C LYS A 447 8.19 -28.33 15.66
N VAL A 448 8.54 -27.06 15.71
CA VAL A 448 8.69 -26.21 14.51
C VAL A 448 10.01 -26.55 13.84
N LYS A 449 9.96 -26.94 12.57
CA LYS A 449 11.14 -27.24 11.76
C LYS A 449 11.82 -25.96 11.31
N ALA A 450 11.06 -25.03 10.72
CA ALA A 450 11.55 -23.71 10.39
C ALA A 450 10.41 -22.69 10.16
N VAL A 451 10.76 -21.42 10.24
CA VAL A 451 9.90 -20.29 9.88
C VAL A 451 10.58 -19.53 8.73
N TYR A 452 9.85 -19.29 7.64
CA TYR A 452 10.32 -18.51 6.50
C TYR A 452 9.32 -17.39 6.24
N THR A 453 9.71 -16.14 6.40
CA THR A 453 8.83 -15.01 6.13
C THR A 453 9.44 -14.08 5.08
N PHE A 454 8.60 -13.34 4.37
CA PHE A 454 9.00 -12.46 3.28
C PHE A 454 8.50 -11.05 3.57
N GLY A 455 9.41 -10.07 3.67
CA GLY A 455 9.04 -8.68 3.98
C GLY A 455 8.17 -8.58 5.25
N ALA A 456 8.39 -9.44 6.25
CA ALA A 456 7.51 -9.48 7.40
C ALA A 456 7.51 -8.15 8.15
N LEU A 457 6.32 -7.63 8.47
CA LEU A 457 6.21 -6.48 9.36
C LEU A 457 6.76 -6.83 10.74
N MET A 458 7.54 -5.93 11.34
CA MET A 458 8.10 -6.15 12.67
C MET A 458 6.98 -6.22 13.71
N SER A 459 6.86 -7.35 14.40
CA SER A 459 5.65 -7.66 15.18
C SER A 459 5.92 -7.89 16.66
N ALA A 460 7.11 -7.57 17.14
CA ALA A 460 7.57 -7.82 18.51
C ALA A 460 8.28 -6.62 19.11
N ASN A 461 8.28 -6.47 20.44
CA ASN A 461 9.26 -5.62 21.12
C ASN A 461 10.59 -6.38 21.31
N ALA A 462 11.63 -5.70 21.81
CA ALA A 462 12.96 -6.28 22.01
C ALA A 462 12.96 -7.52 22.93
N ASP A 463 12.15 -7.49 23.97
CA ASP A 463 12.01 -8.60 24.93
C ASP A 463 11.41 -9.85 24.27
N PHE A 464 10.36 -9.67 23.48
CA PHE A 464 9.78 -10.77 22.72
C PHE A 464 10.72 -11.28 21.62
N SER A 465 11.47 -10.40 20.94
CA SER A 465 12.51 -10.82 20.00
C SER A 465 13.55 -11.72 20.67
N THR A 466 13.97 -11.40 21.90
CA THR A 466 14.88 -12.25 22.68
C THR A 466 14.25 -13.62 23.00
N VAL A 467 13.01 -13.63 23.48
CA VAL A 467 12.24 -14.86 23.75
C VAL A 467 12.12 -15.71 22.49
N PHE A 468 11.78 -15.10 21.35
CA PHE A 468 11.65 -15.77 20.06
C PHE A 468 12.98 -16.37 19.62
N ASN A 469 14.08 -15.60 19.66
CA ASN A 469 15.41 -16.06 19.24
C ASN A 469 15.91 -17.24 20.07
N ASN A 470 15.64 -17.25 21.38
CA ASN A 470 15.97 -18.39 22.23
C ASN A 470 15.23 -19.67 21.84
N ALA A 471 13.99 -19.55 21.35
CA ALA A 471 13.18 -20.70 20.94
C ALA A 471 13.42 -21.14 19.49
N LEU A 472 13.67 -20.20 18.58
CA LEU A 472 13.58 -20.40 17.13
C LEU A 472 14.74 -19.80 16.32
N GLY A 473 15.72 -19.12 16.92
CA GLY A 473 16.72 -18.34 16.19
C GLY A 473 17.51 -19.13 15.14
N SER A 474 17.84 -20.39 15.41
CA SER A 474 18.52 -21.27 14.44
C SER A 474 17.60 -21.87 13.35
N ASN A 475 16.30 -21.66 13.48
CA ASN A 475 15.26 -22.19 12.61
C ASN A 475 14.34 -21.09 12.05
N SER A 476 14.72 -19.82 12.15
CA SER A 476 13.91 -18.68 11.69
C SER A 476 14.67 -17.89 10.65
N TYR A 477 14.08 -17.74 9.46
CA TYR A 477 14.66 -17.04 8.34
C TYR A 477 13.71 -15.92 7.93
N GLN A 478 14.09 -14.68 8.28
CA GLN A 478 13.30 -13.48 7.95
C GLN A 478 13.87 -12.89 6.66
N ILE A 479 13.31 -13.26 5.50
CA ILE A 479 13.78 -12.79 4.20
C ILE A 479 13.29 -11.37 4.02
N ARG A 480 14.22 -10.43 3.85
CA ARG A 480 13.91 -9.00 3.74
C ARG A 480 14.76 -8.38 2.65
N ARG A 481 14.14 -7.56 1.81
CA ARG A 481 14.87 -6.68 0.89
C ARG A 481 15.36 -5.43 1.63
N PRO A 482 16.57 -4.92 1.38
CA PRO A 482 17.11 -3.76 2.08
C PRO A 482 16.18 -2.54 2.06
N ASP A 483 15.56 -2.28 0.89
CA ASP A 483 14.76 -1.09 0.64
C ASP A 483 13.25 -1.31 0.83
N ASP A 484 12.85 -2.46 1.40
CA ASP A 484 11.45 -2.73 1.76
C ASP A 484 11.02 -1.85 2.94
N ILE A 485 10.45 -0.70 2.61
CA ILE A 485 10.06 0.34 3.56
C ILE A 485 8.91 -0.10 4.48
N LEU A 486 8.06 -1.02 4.04
CA LEU A 486 6.95 -1.54 4.84
C LEU A 486 7.49 -2.46 5.94
N ALA A 487 8.40 -3.38 5.57
CA ALA A 487 9.01 -4.31 6.53
C ALA A 487 9.74 -3.58 7.67
N ILE A 488 10.36 -2.42 7.38
CA ILE A 488 11.12 -1.65 8.38
C ILE A 488 10.34 -0.58 9.11
N GLY A 489 9.18 -0.16 8.60
CA GLY A 489 8.48 1.02 9.09
C GLY A 489 8.00 0.93 10.55
N PHE A 490 7.86 -0.26 11.11
CA PHE A 490 7.46 -0.44 12.50
C PHE A 490 8.60 -0.26 13.51
N MET A 491 9.87 -0.23 13.07
CA MET A 491 11.03 0.01 13.95
C MET A 491 10.90 1.30 14.75
N SER A 492 10.47 2.34 14.06
CA SER A 492 10.37 3.70 14.58
C SER A 492 9.25 3.90 15.62
N ILE A 493 8.33 2.95 15.74
CA ILE A 493 7.29 2.95 16.77
C ILE A 493 7.53 1.87 17.84
N GLY A 494 8.76 1.36 17.93
CA GLY A 494 9.22 0.49 19.01
C GLY A 494 9.14 -1.02 18.76
N TYR A 495 8.83 -1.43 17.52
CA TYR A 495 8.93 -2.84 17.13
C TYR A 495 10.36 -3.22 16.72
N TYR A 496 10.67 -4.50 16.82
CA TYR A 496 11.96 -5.10 16.55
C TYR A 496 11.79 -6.34 15.67
N GLU A 497 12.82 -6.64 14.90
CA GLU A 497 12.94 -7.90 14.18
C GLU A 497 12.99 -9.06 15.19
N VAL A 498 12.29 -10.16 14.91
CA VAL A 498 12.29 -11.35 15.78
C VAL A 498 13.50 -12.26 15.55
N ASN A 499 14.32 -12.01 14.53
CA ASN A 499 15.63 -12.65 14.30
C ASN A 499 16.47 -11.80 13.32
N THR A 500 17.76 -12.12 13.17
CA THR A 500 18.60 -11.51 12.13
C THR A 500 18.05 -11.83 10.74
N PRO A 501 17.84 -10.83 9.86
CA PRO A 501 17.24 -11.03 8.56
C PRO A 501 18.21 -11.66 7.57
N VAL A 502 17.67 -12.49 6.68
CA VAL A 502 18.35 -12.93 5.46
C VAL A 502 18.14 -11.84 4.42
N LEU A 503 19.15 -10.99 4.21
CA LEU A 503 19.05 -9.89 3.26
C LEU A 503 19.03 -10.43 1.83
N LEU A 504 17.95 -10.12 1.12
CA LEU A 504 17.75 -10.40 -0.30
C LEU A 504 18.11 -9.15 -1.10
N GLN A 505 19.38 -9.03 -1.47
CA GLN A 505 19.87 -7.93 -2.30
C GLN A 505 19.62 -8.23 -3.79
N GLY A 506 19.57 -7.18 -4.59
CA GLY A 506 19.31 -7.22 -6.02
C GLY A 506 18.16 -6.28 -6.40
N GLN A 507 18.20 -5.84 -7.65
CA GLN A 507 17.26 -4.85 -8.18
C GLN A 507 16.73 -5.35 -9.51
N LEU A 508 15.40 -5.40 -9.65
CA LEU A 508 14.77 -5.73 -10.92
C LEU A 508 14.70 -4.48 -11.81
N LYS A 509 14.65 -4.69 -13.13
CA LYS A 509 14.43 -3.61 -14.10
C LYS A 509 13.19 -2.77 -13.79
N TYR A 510 12.15 -3.39 -13.26
CA TYR A 510 10.95 -2.71 -12.84
C TYR A 510 10.74 -3.01 -11.36
N GLU A 511 10.97 -2.02 -10.51
CA GLU A 511 10.63 -2.06 -9.08
C GLU A 511 9.53 -1.10 -8.71
N ASP A 512 8.68 -1.55 -7.78
CA ASP A 512 7.79 -0.62 -7.11
C ASP A 512 8.61 0.20 -6.10
N PRO A 513 8.34 1.51 -5.93
CA PRO A 513 9.08 2.33 -4.98
C PRO A 513 9.04 1.86 -3.53
N ASP A 514 8.08 1.00 -3.16
CA ASP A 514 8.01 0.44 -1.80
C ASP A 514 8.80 -0.87 -1.60
N TYR A 515 9.29 -1.48 -2.68
CA TYR A 515 10.06 -2.74 -2.71
C TYR A 515 9.35 -3.94 -2.06
N HIS A 516 8.08 -3.82 -1.69
CA HIS A 516 7.43 -4.72 -0.74
C HIS A 516 6.66 -5.87 -1.40
N ASN A 517 6.27 -5.74 -2.68
CA ASN A 517 5.46 -6.78 -3.33
C ASN A 517 6.13 -8.17 -3.36
N LEU A 518 5.35 -9.20 -3.07
CA LEU A 518 5.84 -10.58 -2.93
C LEU A 518 6.33 -11.14 -4.26
N LEU A 519 5.78 -10.67 -5.39
CA LEU A 519 6.20 -11.08 -6.72
C LEU A 519 7.68 -10.79 -6.95
N ASN A 520 8.18 -9.64 -6.52
CA ASN A 520 9.58 -9.28 -6.72
C ASN A 520 10.51 -10.08 -5.79
N TYR A 521 10.08 -10.36 -4.54
CA TYR A 521 10.76 -11.36 -3.69
C TYR A 521 10.87 -12.72 -4.40
N MET A 522 9.79 -13.21 -4.98
CA MET A 522 9.77 -14.49 -5.71
C MET A 522 10.72 -14.49 -6.91
N LYS A 523 10.71 -13.44 -7.73
CA LYS A 523 11.60 -13.31 -8.90
C LYS A 523 13.07 -13.32 -8.49
N LEU A 524 13.42 -12.64 -7.41
CA LEU A 524 14.80 -12.60 -6.89
C LEU A 524 15.18 -13.93 -6.23
N LEU A 525 14.25 -14.67 -5.64
CA LEU A 525 14.53 -15.99 -5.06
C LEU A 525 14.65 -17.10 -6.11
N ASP A 526 14.09 -16.93 -7.30
CA ASP A 526 14.11 -17.93 -8.38
C ASP A 526 15.52 -18.20 -8.89
N THR A 527 16.07 -19.37 -8.53
CA THR A 527 17.42 -19.81 -8.93
C THR A 527 17.51 -20.17 -10.40
N ALA A 528 16.40 -20.39 -11.10
CA ALA A 528 16.39 -20.70 -12.54
C ALA A 528 16.51 -19.44 -13.43
N ARG A 529 16.44 -18.24 -12.84
CA ARG A 529 16.51 -16.95 -13.55
C ARG A 529 17.85 -16.22 -13.39
N VAL A 530 18.74 -16.68 -12.51
CA VAL A 530 20.04 -16.04 -12.22
C VAL A 530 21.13 -16.58 -13.12
#